data_AF-A0A929Y7H4-F1
#
_entry.id   AF-A0A929Y7H4-F1
#
_cell.length_a   1.000
_cell.length_b   1.000
_cell.length_c   1.000
_cell.angle_alpha   90.00
_cell.angle_beta   90.00
_cell.angle_gamma   90.00
#
_symmetry.space_group_name_H-M   'P 1'
#
loop_
_entity.id
_entity.type
_entity.pdbx_description
1 polymer ?
#
loop_
_entity_poly.entity_id
_entity_poly.type
_entity_poly.pdbx_seq_one_letter_code
_entity_poly.pdbx_strand_id
1 'polypeptide(L)'
;MGINAKTKVFHCVLLVIIALAFVLPLIWLVVASLDTNASQALKWPTQWTLGNYADVISNEGNRRGFGIGLEISLIESAIVTLVSLLAAYPLSRYNLCYKKQFMYVILFMT
;
A
#
# COMPACT_ATOMS: atom_id res chain seq x y z
N MET A 1 0.36 -24.88 -25.45
CA MET A 1 -0.55 -25.34 -24.36
C MET A 1 -1.69 -24.32 -24.26
N GLY A 2 -2.81 -24.56 -24.94
CA GLY A 2 -3.91 -23.58 -25.03
C GLY A 2 -4.76 -23.61 -23.77
N ILE A 3 -4.80 -22.52 -23.02
CA ILE A 3 -5.59 -22.41 -21.78
C ILE A 3 -7.08 -22.56 -22.12
N ASN A 4 -7.74 -23.55 -21.53
CA ASN A 4 -9.16 -23.86 -21.75
C ASN A 4 -10.05 -22.68 -21.32
N ALA A 5 -11.11 -22.38 -22.08
CA ALA A 5 -12.03 -21.27 -21.80
C ALA A 5 -12.65 -21.36 -20.39
N LYS A 6 -12.94 -22.57 -19.91
CA LYS A 6 -13.45 -22.78 -18.53
C LYS A 6 -12.43 -22.35 -17.47
N THR A 7 -11.17 -22.66 -17.69
CA THR A 7 -10.07 -22.25 -16.80
C THR A 7 -9.94 -20.74 -16.77
N LYS A 8 -10.02 -20.05 -17.93
CA LYS A 8 -9.96 -18.57 -17.97
C LYS A 8 -11.12 -17.93 -17.19
N VAL A 9 -12.35 -18.42 -17.39
CA VAL A 9 -13.52 -17.92 -16.65
C VAL A 9 -13.36 -18.13 -15.14
N PHE A 10 -12.86 -19.29 -14.72
CA PHE A 10 -12.58 -19.55 -13.31
C PHE A 10 -11.57 -18.54 -12.72
N HIS A 11 -10.46 -18.29 -13.40
CA HIS A 11 -9.46 -17.31 -12.96
C HIS A 11 -10.04 -15.90 -12.90
N CYS A 12 -10.84 -15.49 -13.90
CA CYS A 12 -11.50 -14.19 -13.90
C CYS A 12 -12.47 -14.03 -12.73
N VAL A 13 -13.32 -15.04 -12.47
CA VAL A 13 -14.26 -15.01 -11.34
C VAL A 13 -13.50 -14.92 -10.02
N LEU A 14 -12.43 -15.71 -9.86
CA LEU A 14 -11.59 -15.67 -8.67
C LEU A 14 -10.95 -14.28 -8.46
N LEU A 15 -10.38 -13.70 -9.51
CA LEU A 15 -9.78 -12.36 -9.46
C LEU A 15 -10.82 -11.28 -9.13
N VAL A 16 -12.03 -11.39 -9.66
CA VAL A 16 -13.13 -10.46 -9.34
C VAL A 16 -13.52 -10.58 -7.86
N ILE A 17 -13.63 -11.79 -7.33
CA ILE A 17 -13.95 -11.99 -5.90
C ILE A 17 -12.86 -11.38 -5.01
N ILE A 18 -11.57 -11.64 -5.33
CA ILE A 18 -10.45 -11.04 -4.60
C ILE A 18 -10.51 -9.52 -4.69
N ALA A 19 -10.71 -8.96 -5.89
CA ALA A 19 -10.82 -7.52 -6.08
C ALA A 19 -11.96 -6.92 -5.24
N LEU A 20 -13.14 -7.56 -5.21
CA LEU A 20 -14.26 -7.12 -4.39
C LEU A 20 -13.93 -7.16 -2.89
N ALA A 21 -13.19 -8.16 -2.42
CA ALA A 21 -12.76 -8.23 -1.02
C ALA A 21 -11.86 -7.04 -0.60
N PHE A 22 -11.05 -6.51 -1.51
CA PHE A 22 -10.22 -5.32 -1.27
C PHE A 22 -11.00 -4.00 -1.47
N VAL A 23 -11.90 -3.94 -2.46
CA VAL A 23 -12.64 -2.71 -2.79
C VAL A 23 -13.72 -2.40 -1.75
N LEU A 24 -14.39 -3.41 -1.20
CA LEU A 24 -15.49 -3.22 -0.25
C LEU A 24 -15.08 -2.42 1.01
N PRO A 25 -13.97 -2.71 1.71
CA PRO A 25 -13.52 -1.88 2.84
C PRO A 25 -13.10 -0.47 2.42
N LEU A 26 -12.60 -0.28 1.20
CA LEU A 26 -12.27 1.06 0.68
C LEU A 26 -13.53 1.89 0.42
N ILE A 27 -14.58 1.29 -0.14
CA ILE A 27 -15.87 1.95 -0.30
C ILE A 27 -16.42 2.34 1.07
N TRP A 28 -16.36 1.43 2.05
CA TRP A 28 -16.77 1.73 3.42
C TRP A 28 -16.01 2.93 4.00
N LEU A 29 -14.69 2.98 3.85
CA LEU A 29 -13.86 4.08 4.34
C LEU A 29 -14.27 5.43 3.73
N VAL A 30 -14.54 5.48 2.42
CA VAL A 30 -14.96 6.71 1.72
C VAL A 30 -16.36 7.15 2.16
N VAL A 31 -17.27 6.21 2.35
CA VAL A 31 -18.63 6.52 2.80
C VAL A 31 -18.62 7.02 4.24
N ALA A 32 -17.84 6.37 5.11
CA ALA A 32 -17.69 6.75 6.51
C ALA A 32 -17.01 8.12 6.70
N SER A 33 -16.06 8.49 5.83
CA SER A 33 -15.39 9.80 5.92
C SER A 33 -16.32 10.98 5.60
N LEU A 34 -17.41 10.74 4.89
CA LEU A 34 -18.40 11.75 4.48
C LEU A 34 -19.65 11.80 5.38
N ASP A 35 -19.77 10.92 6.37
CA ASP A 35 -20.92 10.84 7.28
C ASP A 35 -20.67 11.65 8.57
N THR A 36 -21.66 12.42 9.03
CA THR A 36 -21.60 13.17 10.30
C THR A 36 -21.60 12.26 11.54
N ASN A 37 -22.17 11.06 11.44
CA ASN A 37 -22.24 10.08 12.52
C ASN A 37 -21.70 8.73 12.04
N ALA A 38 -20.39 8.66 11.80
CA ALA A 38 -19.73 7.44 11.34
C ALA A 38 -20.02 6.27 12.30
N SER A 39 -20.81 5.30 11.81
CA SER A 39 -21.07 4.03 12.50
C SER A 39 -20.07 2.97 12.03
N GLN A 40 -19.77 1.99 12.88
CA GLN A 40 -18.84 0.90 12.56
C GLN A 40 -19.39 -0.06 11.48
N ALA A 41 -20.67 0.05 11.12
CA ALA A 41 -21.31 -0.71 10.05
C ALA A 41 -21.34 0.07 8.72
N LEU A 42 -21.35 -0.64 7.59
CA LEU A 42 -21.59 -0.03 6.28
C LEU A 42 -23.04 0.45 6.18
N LYS A 43 -23.22 1.73 6.42
CA LYS A 43 -24.51 2.42 6.29
C LYS A 43 -24.36 3.56 5.29
N TRP A 44 -25.39 3.74 4.47
CA TRP A 44 -25.46 4.91 3.61
C TRP A 44 -25.70 6.18 4.46
N PRO A 45 -24.91 7.24 4.28
CA PRO A 45 -24.97 8.42 5.14
C PRO A 45 -26.32 9.11 4.96
N THR A 46 -26.93 9.49 6.07
CA THR A 46 -28.19 10.26 6.04
C THR A 46 -27.93 11.72 5.67
N GLN A 47 -26.72 12.21 5.94
CA GLN A 47 -26.26 13.55 5.56
C GLN A 47 -24.82 13.48 5.07
N TRP A 48 -24.58 14.01 3.88
CA TRP A 48 -23.23 14.13 3.30
C TRP A 48 -22.58 15.41 3.82
N THR A 49 -21.41 15.29 4.43
CA THR A 49 -20.65 16.43 4.96
C THR A 49 -19.17 16.35 4.60
N LEU A 50 -18.54 17.51 4.51
CA LEU A 50 -17.08 17.65 4.47
C LEU A 50 -16.50 18.11 5.82
N GLY A 51 -17.34 18.17 6.87
CA GLY A 51 -16.95 18.59 8.22
C GLY A 51 -15.81 17.75 8.79
N ASN A 52 -15.88 16.42 8.66
CA ASN A 52 -14.83 15.52 9.12
C ASN A 52 -13.46 15.85 8.51
N TYR A 53 -13.42 16.21 7.23
CA TYR A 53 -12.17 16.61 6.57
C TYR A 53 -11.65 17.94 7.13
N ALA A 54 -12.53 18.92 7.36
CA ALA A 54 -12.17 20.19 7.98
C ALA A 54 -11.64 19.99 9.40
N ASP A 55 -12.25 19.10 10.19
CA ASP A 55 -11.82 18.76 11.55
C ASP A 55 -10.45 18.07 11.55
N VAL A 56 -10.25 17.10 10.66
CA VAL A 56 -8.97 16.37 10.51
C VAL A 56 -7.84 17.29 10.05
N ILE A 57 -8.12 18.24 9.16
CA ILE A 57 -7.13 19.21 8.68
C ILE A 57 -6.86 20.29 9.72
N SER A 58 -7.87 20.78 10.44
CA SER A 58 -7.68 21.83 11.46
C SER A 58 -7.01 21.30 12.73
N ASN A 59 -7.11 19.99 13.01
CA ASN A 59 -6.49 19.37 14.17
C ASN A 59 -4.94 19.42 14.10
N GLU A 60 -4.34 20.13 15.05
CA GLU A 60 -2.88 20.30 15.15
C GLU A 60 -2.13 18.97 15.34
N GLY A 61 -2.70 18.05 16.13
CA GLY A 61 -2.11 16.73 16.37
C GLY A 61 -2.04 15.90 15.10
N ASN A 62 -3.11 15.91 14.30
CA ASN A 62 -3.15 15.19 13.03
C ASN A 62 -2.19 15.80 11.99
N ARG A 63 -2.14 17.13 11.89
CA ARG A 63 -1.18 17.82 11.01
C ARG A 63 0.27 17.52 11.38
N ARG A 64 0.58 17.55 12.68
CA ARG A 64 1.93 17.24 13.18
C ARG A 64 2.28 15.78 12.92
N GLY A 65 1.37 14.85 13.19
CA GLY A 65 1.56 13.42 12.94
C GLY A 65 1.81 13.14 11.45
N PHE A 66 1.01 13.73 10.57
CA PHE A 66 1.17 13.63 9.12
C PHE A 66 2.52 14.21 8.66
N GLY A 67 2.90 15.40 9.17
CA GLY A 67 4.17 16.03 8.84
C GLY A 67 5.39 15.19 9.22
N ILE A 68 5.40 14.65 10.45
CA ILE A 68 6.48 13.78 10.93
C ILE A 68 6.55 12.49 10.10
N GLY A 69 5.40 11.87 9.81
CA GLY A 69 5.36 10.66 8.97
C GLY A 69 5.87 10.91 7.54
N LEU A 70 5.49 12.05 6.96
CA LEU A 70 5.97 12.46 5.63
C LEU A 70 7.49 12.70 5.63
N GLU A 71 8.00 13.41 6.64
CA GLU A 71 9.43 13.69 6.77
C GLU A 71 10.24 12.39 6.93
N ILE A 72 9.82 11.50 7.83
CA ILE A 72 10.50 10.22 8.06
C ILE A 72 10.49 9.37 6.78
N SER A 73 9.32 9.21 6.14
CA SER A 73 9.22 8.36 4.94
C SER A 73 10.06 8.88 3.76
N LEU A 74 10.13 10.19 3.56
CA LEU A 74 10.96 10.79 2.51
C LEU A 74 12.45 10.60 2.78
N ILE A 75 12.89 10.89 4.02
CA ILE A 75 14.30 10.76 4.41
C ILE A 75 14.73 9.29 4.34
N GLU A 76 13.92 8.39 4.90
CA GLU A 76 14.18 6.95 4.89
C GLU A 76 14.26 6.42 3.46
N SER A 77 13.25 6.72 2.62
CA SER A 77 13.24 6.25 1.23
C SER A 77 14.45 6.75 0.44
N ALA A 78 14.86 8.01 0.63
CA ALA A 78 16.04 8.57 -0.02
C ALA A 78 17.33 7.87 0.45
N ILE A 79 17.52 7.72 1.76
CA ILE A 79 18.71 7.07 2.33
C ILE A 79 18.79 5.61 1.89
N VAL A 80 17.69 4.85 2.03
CA VAL A 80 17.62 3.44 1.64
C VAL A 80 17.93 3.30 0.15
N THR A 81 17.31 4.11 -0.71
CA THR A 81 17.55 4.04 -2.16
C THR A 81 19.01 4.33 -2.49
N LEU A 82 19.61 5.36 -1.90
CA LEU A 82 21.02 5.70 -2.13
C LEU A 82 21.96 4.57 -1.69
N VAL A 83 21.78 4.04 -0.48
CA VAL A 83 22.60 2.95 0.05
C VAL A 83 22.41 1.68 -0.77
N SER A 84 21.16 1.33 -1.12
CA SER A 84 20.84 0.19 -1.97
C SER A 84 21.46 0.33 -3.36
N LEU A 85 21.48 1.52 -3.96
CA LEU A 85 22.14 1.76 -5.25
C LEU A 85 23.66 1.55 -5.16
N LEU A 86 24.30 2.08 -4.12
CA LEU A 86 25.74 1.89 -3.89
C LEU A 86 26.10 0.42 -3.67
N ALA A 87 25.24 -0.35 -3.01
CA ALA A 87 25.43 -1.79 -2.82
C ALA A 87 25.10 -2.60 -4.08
N ALA A 88 24.07 -2.22 -4.83
CA ALA A 88 23.62 -2.92 -6.03
C ALA A 88 24.59 -2.77 -7.20
N TYR A 89 25.27 -1.61 -7.35
CA TYR A 89 26.20 -1.37 -8.44
C TYR A 89 27.34 -2.39 -8.53
N PRO A 90 28.15 -2.62 -7.47
CA PRO A 90 29.22 -3.61 -7.54
C PRO A 90 28.69 -5.03 -7.69
N LEU A 91 27.55 -5.35 -7.08
CA LEU A 91 26.91 -6.66 -7.18
C LEU A 91 26.44 -6.97 -8.60
N SER A 92 25.93 -5.96 -9.31
CA SER A 92 25.47 -6.06 -10.69
C SER A 92 26.64 -6.17 -11.67
N ARG A 93 27.67 -5.33 -11.51
CA ARG A 93 28.76 -5.20 -12.50
C ARG A 93 29.93 -6.17 -12.30
N TYR A 94 30.30 -6.50 -11.06
CA TYR A 94 31.46 -7.34 -10.78
C TYR A 94 31.07 -8.80 -10.53
N ASN A 95 31.92 -9.72 -11.00
CA ASN A 95 31.81 -11.14 -10.68
C ASN A 95 32.47 -11.41 -9.32
N LEU A 96 31.71 -11.21 -8.24
CA LEU A 96 32.14 -11.54 -6.87
C LEU A 96 32.23 -13.06 -6.68
N CYS A 97 33.30 -13.54 -6.03
CA CYS A 97 33.52 -14.97 -5.76
C CYS A 97 32.33 -15.61 -5.00
N TYR A 98 31.72 -14.88 -4.05
CA TYR A 98 30.60 -15.35 -3.21
C TYR A 98 29.22 -14.83 -3.64
N LYS A 99 29.07 -14.34 -4.89
CA LYS A 99 27.85 -13.70 -5.39
C LYS A 99 26.58 -14.54 -5.16
N LYS A 100 26.64 -15.85 -5.44
CA LYS A 100 25.47 -16.74 -5.31
C LYS A 100 24.99 -16.90 -3.87
N GLN A 101 25.91 -17.11 -2.92
CA GLN A 101 25.54 -17.26 -1.51
C GLN A 101 24.98 -15.95 -0.95
N PHE A 102 25.58 -14.81 -1.30
CA PHE A 102 25.08 -13.49 -0.91
C PHE A 102 23.66 -13.22 -1.45
N MET A 103 23.40 -13.54 -2.72
CA MET A 103 22.07 -13.42 -3.33
C MET A 103 21.02 -14.33 -2.66
N TYR A 104 21.39 -15.56 -2.28
CA TYR A 104 20.47 -16.45 -1.56
C TYR A 104 20.15 -15.94 -0.16
N VAL A 105 21.14 -15.39 0.56
CA VAL A 105 20.88 -14.77 1.86
C VAL A 105 19.87 -13.65 1.72
N ILE A 106 20.04 -12.74 0.75
CA ILE A 106 19.07 -11.66 0.51
C ILE A 106 17.68 -12.23 0.18
N LEU A 107 17.58 -13.24 -0.69
CA LEU A 107 16.31 -13.83 -1.11
C LEU A 107 15.54 -14.49 0.05
N PHE A 108 16.24 -15.11 0.99
CA PHE A 108 15.61 -15.80 2.13
C PHE A 108 15.48 -14.94 3.39
N MET A 109 16.12 -13.77 3.42
CA MET A 109 16.12 -12.86 4.56
C MET A 109 15.04 -11.77 4.47
N THR A 110 14.55 -11.47 3.26
CA THR A 110 13.34 -10.65 3.03
C THR A 110 12.08 -11.49 3.14
#